data_AF-W3REC9-F1
#
_entry.id   AF-W3REC9-F1
#
_cell.length_a   1.000
_cell.length_b   1.000
_cell.length_c   1.000
_cell.angle_alpha   90.00
_cell.angle_beta   90.00
_cell.angle_gamma   90.00
#
_symmetry.space_group_name_H-M   'P 1'
#
loop_
_entity.id
_entity.type
_entity.pdbx_description
1 polymer ?
#
loop_
_entity_poly.entity_id
_entity_poly.type
_entity_poly.pdbx_seq_one_letter_code
_entity_poly.pdbx_strand_id
1 'polypeptide(L)'
;MDAERKRAEAARAEKVADRLECEAWCGALLFGLDVVRSPTIAQALNAGFDAIEIQCQRCRRMSLVPLAKIKRPPDTELWKLEPSLICQPCRDDLEALKPKRGFRSRTQALITGLHLAQREPDPPDDPQTPSAAKRAGRAG
;
A
#
# COMPACT_ATOMS: atom_id res chain seq x y z
N MET A 1 8.66 4.60 33.43
CA MET A 1 7.69 3.47 33.41
C MET A 1 6.28 3.92 33.04
N ASP A 2 5.55 4.73 33.83
CA ASP A 2 4.15 5.06 33.51
C ASP A 2 3.96 5.93 32.26
N ALA A 3 4.82 6.93 32.06
CA ALA A 3 4.77 7.79 30.87
C ALA A 3 5.03 7.02 29.57
N GLU A 4 5.93 6.03 29.63
CA GLU A 4 6.26 5.16 28.50
C GLU A 4 5.11 4.20 28.17
N ARG A 5 4.48 3.62 29.21
CA ARG A 5 3.26 2.80 29.05
C ARG A 5 2.14 3.59 28.38
N LYS A 6 1.88 4.82 28.83
CA LYS A 6 0.87 5.70 28.22
C LYS A 6 1.16 6.02 26.75
N ARG A 7 2.43 6.27 26.40
CA ARG A 7 2.83 6.49 25.00
C ARG A 7 2.63 5.25 24.15
N ALA A 8 2.99 4.07 24.66
CA ALA A 8 2.78 2.81 23.95
C ALA A 8 1.30 2.50 23.75
N GLU A 9 0.45 2.80 24.73
CA GLU A 9 -1.00 2.65 24.61
C GLU A 9 -1.60 3.62 23.59
N ALA A 10 -1.18 4.89 23.64
CA ALA A 10 -1.59 5.89 22.65
C ALA A 10 -1.18 5.47 21.22
N ALA A 11 0.05 5.03 21.01
CA ALA A 11 0.52 4.56 19.70
C ALA A 11 -0.27 3.33 19.19
N ARG A 12 -0.67 2.42 20.08
CA ARG A 12 -1.54 1.30 19.72
C ARG A 12 -2.94 1.77 19.33
N ALA A 13 -3.51 2.71 20.08
CA ALA A 13 -4.82 3.28 19.78
C ALA A 13 -4.81 4.03 18.44
N GLU A 14 -3.76 4.82 18.16
CA GLU A 14 -3.55 5.50 16.88
C GLU A 14 -3.46 4.50 15.72
N LYS A 15 -2.71 3.42 15.88
CA LYS A 15 -2.61 2.36 14.87
C LYS A 15 -3.96 1.70 14.57
N VAL A 16 -4.78 1.47 15.60
CA VAL A 16 -6.14 0.92 15.44
C VAL A 16 -7.06 1.93 14.76
N ALA A 17 -6.96 3.22 15.11
CA ALA A 17 -7.73 4.27 14.46
C ALA A 17 -7.40 4.37 12.96
N ASP A 18 -6.11 4.42 12.61
CA ASP A 18 -5.66 4.47 11.21
C ASP A 18 -6.13 3.24 10.41
N ARG A 19 -6.15 2.06 11.06
CA ARG A 19 -6.65 0.83 10.47
C ARG A 19 -8.12 0.93 10.10
N LEU A 20 -8.95 1.42 11.02
CA LEU A 20 -10.39 1.59 10.81
C LEU A 20 -10.67 2.63 9.73
N GLU A 21 -9.92 3.74 9.70
CA GLU A 21 -10.05 4.75 8.64
C GLU A 21 -9.74 4.16 7.26
N CYS A 22 -8.66 3.37 7.15
CA CYS A 22 -8.28 2.72 5.90
C CYS A 22 -9.32 1.69 5.44
N GLU A 23 -9.84 0.86 6.34
CA GLU A 23 -10.87 -0.14 6.03
C GLU A 23 -12.20 0.51 5.64
N ALA A 24 -12.63 1.55 6.35
CA ALA A 24 -13.82 2.32 6.01
C ALA A 24 -13.69 2.96 4.63
N TRP A 25 -12.52 3.53 4.32
CA TRP A 25 -12.25 4.09 3.01
C TRP A 25 -12.26 3.04 1.89
N CYS A 26 -11.63 1.88 2.09
CA CYS A 26 -11.69 0.77 1.14
C CYS A 26 -13.13 0.27 0.93
N GLY A 27 -13.91 0.16 2.00
CA GLY A 27 -15.33 -0.18 1.91
C GLY A 27 -16.11 0.84 1.08
N ALA A 28 -15.82 2.12 1.25
CA ALA A 28 -16.46 3.16 0.45
C ALA A 28 -16.08 3.11 -1.04
N LEU A 29 -14.81 2.85 -1.36
CA LEU A 29 -14.37 2.62 -2.74
C LEU A 29 -15.10 1.43 -3.38
N LEU A 30 -15.27 0.33 -2.63
CA LEU A 30 -15.99 -0.86 -3.10
C LEU A 30 -17.45 -0.56 -3.47
N PHE A 31 -18.12 0.29 -2.69
CA PHE A 31 -19.50 0.71 -2.94
C PHE A 31 -19.61 1.92 -3.88
N GLY A 32 -18.49 2.41 -4.43
CA GLY A 32 -18.46 3.57 -5.32
C GLY A 32 -18.96 4.87 -4.66
N LEU A 33 -18.80 4.98 -3.34
CA LEU A 33 -19.19 6.17 -2.59
C LEU A 33 -18.14 7.26 -2.79
N ASP A 34 -18.60 8.51 -2.93
CA ASP A 34 -17.70 9.65 -2.98
C ASP A 34 -17.16 9.93 -1.57
N VAL A 35 -15.89 9.58 -1.36
CA VAL A 35 -15.18 9.76 -0.10
C VAL A 35 -14.24 10.94 -0.20
N VAL A 36 -14.71 12.08 0.32
CA VAL A 36 -13.97 13.35 0.37
C VAL A 36 -12.65 13.24 1.15
N ARG A 37 -12.53 12.25 2.04
CA ARG A 37 -11.36 12.05 2.91
C ARG A 37 -10.79 10.65 2.73
N SER A 38 -9.66 10.55 2.02
CA SER A 38 -8.85 9.33 2.06
C SER A 38 -7.88 9.39 3.24
N PRO A 39 -7.41 8.25 3.76
CA PRO A 39 -6.26 8.24 4.65
C PRO A 39 -5.01 8.80 3.93
N THR A 40 -4.00 9.14 4.72
CA THR A 40 -2.67 9.53 4.24
C THR A 40 -1.77 8.31 4.03
N ILE A 41 -0.65 8.50 3.31
CA ILE A 41 0.38 7.45 3.15
C ILE A 41 0.89 6.97 4.53
N ALA A 42 1.14 7.89 5.46
CA ALA A 42 1.60 7.58 6.80
C ALA A 42 0.60 6.72 7.58
N GLN A 43 -0.69 7.08 7.54
CA GLN A 43 -1.74 6.31 8.21
C GLN A 43 -1.89 4.92 7.62
N ALA A 44 -1.86 4.79 6.29
CA ALA A 44 -1.92 3.49 5.63
C ALA A 44 -0.74 2.58 6.04
N LEU A 45 0.48 3.13 6.07
CA LEU A 45 1.68 2.40 6.51
C LEU A 45 1.60 2.05 8.02
N ASN A 46 1.13 2.96 8.87
CA ASN A 46 0.96 2.72 10.30
C ASN A 46 -0.06 1.61 10.57
N ALA A 47 -1.15 1.60 9.80
CA ALA A 47 -2.20 0.58 9.80
C ALA A 47 -1.78 -0.78 9.20
N GLY A 48 -0.54 -0.89 8.69
CA GLY A 48 0.04 -2.13 8.16
C GLY A 48 -0.30 -2.44 6.70
N PHE A 49 -0.87 -1.48 5.96
CA PHE A 49 -1.02 -1.60 4.51
C PHE A 49 0.32 -1.28 3.84
N ASP A 50 0.76 -2.12 2.91
CA ASP A 50 2.06 -1.98 2.24
C ASP A 50 1.92 -1.63 0.75
N ALA A 51 0.75 -1.85 0.16
CA ALA A 51 0.48 -1.58 -1.24
C ALA A 51 -0.89 -0.94 -1.46
N ILE A 52 -0.96 -0.09 -2.47
CA ILE A 52 -2.21 0.48 -3.00
C ILE A 52 -2.57 -0.22 -4.30
N GLU A 53 -3.83 -0.63 -4.42
CA GLU A 53 -4.38 -1.21 -5.63
C GLU A 53 -4.93 -0.13 -6.53
N ILE A 54 -4.54 -0.18 -7.81
CA ILE A 54 -4.96 0.78 -8.80
C ILE A 54 -5.46 0.13 -10.08
N GLN A 55 -6.46 0.75 -10.71
CA GLN A 55 -6.93 0.43 -12.04
C GLN A 55 -6.50 1.52 -13.02
N CYS A 56 -5.61 1.19 -13.95
CA CYS A 56 -5.20 2.13 -14.99
C CYS A 56 -6.39 2.50 -15.87
N GLN A 57 -6.64 3.80 -16.06
CA GLN A 57 -7.78 4.25 -16.87
C GLN A 57 -7.58 4.06 -18.38
N ARG A 58 -6.34 3.91 -18.85
CA ARG A 58 -6.03 3.69 -20.27
C ARG A 58 -6.30 2.25 -20.73
N CYS A 59 -5.80 1.27 -19.98
CA CYS A 59 -5.86 -0.14 -20.38
C CYS A 59 -6.64 -1.03 -19.40
N ARG A 60 -7.26 -0.44 -18.36
CA ARG A 60 -8.06 -1.11 -17.32
C ARG A 60 -7.29 -2.17 -16.51
N ARG A 61 -5.97 -2.22 -16.65
CA ARG A 61 -5.10 -3.15 -15.89
C ARG A 61 -5.12 -2.80 -14.40
N MET A 62 -5.28 -3.84 -13.58
CA MET A 62 -5.05 -3.79 -12.13
C MET A 62 -3.55 -3.86 -11.83
N SER A 63 -3.08 -3.09 -10.85
CA SER A 63 -1.69 -3.11 -10.40
C SER A 63 -1.61 -2.80 -8.92
N LEU A 64 -0.64 -3.41 -8.25
CA LEU A 64 -0.28 -3.11 -6.87
C LEU A 64 0.96 -2.21 -6.87
N VAL A 65 0.88 -1.07 -6.20
CA VAL A 65 1.98 -0.13 -6.04
C VAL A 65 2.41 -0.13 -4.57
N PRO A 66 3.66 -0.51 -4.26
CA PRO A 66 4.14 -0.45 -2.88
C PRO A 66 4.14 0.99 -2.36
N LEU A 67 3.44 1.24 -1.25
CA LEU A 67 3.33 2.56 -0.61
C LEU A 67 4.71 3.11 -0.23
N ALA A 68 5.60 2.23 0.27
CA ALA A 68 6.97 2.59 0.64
C ALA A 68 7.84 3.08 -0.54
N LYS A 69 7.46 2.78 -1.79
CA LYS A 69 8.19 3.23 -3.00
C LYS A 69 7.66 4.57 -3.55
N ILE A 70 6.57 5.10 -3.00
CA ILE A 70 5.96 6.34 -3.46
C ILE A 70 6.76 7.53 -2.95
N LYS A 71 7.36 8.28 -3.87
CA LYS A 71 8.13 9.50 -3.57
C LYS A 71 7.19 10.69 -3.35
N ARG A 72 6.43 10.67 -2.25
CA ARG A 72 5.55 11.76 -1.81
C ARG A 72 5.68 11.98 -0.30
N PRO A 73 5.38 13.19 0.20
CA PRO A 73 5.30 13.44 1.63
C PRO A 73 4.37 12.44 2.34
N PRO A 74 4.71 11.91 3.53
CA PRO A 74 3.90 10.91 4.23
C PRO A 74 2.47 11.37 4.57
N ASP A 75 2.27 12.67 4.75
CA ASP A 75 0.97 13.34 4.98
C ASP A 75 0.14 13.50 3.69
N THR A 76 0.64 13.03 2.54
CA THR A 76 -0.14 13.04 1.29
C THR A 76 -1.31 12.08 1.41
N GLU A 77 -2.52 12.60 1.21
CA GLU A 77 -3.75 11.81 1.04
C GLU A 77 -3.66 10.91 -0.20
N LEU A 78 -4.04 9.64 -0.05
CA LEU A 78 -3.92 8.64 -1.11
C LEU A 78 -4.66 9.03 -2.41
N TRP A 79 -5.85 9.64 -2.33
CA TRP A 79 -6.61 10.05 -3.53
C TRP A 79 -5.82 11.01 -4.44
N LYS A 80 -4.90 11.81 -3.88
CA LYS A 80 -4.04 12.74 -4.64
C LYS A 80 -3.00 12.02 -5.50
N LEU A 81 -2.85 10.71 -5.34
CA LEU A 81 -1.93 9.89 -6.13
C LEU A 81 -2.52 9.49 -7.48
N GLU A 82 -3.85 9.39 -7.61
CA GLU A 82 -4.55 8.96 -8.84
C GLU A 82 -4.12 9.70 -10.13
N PRO A 83 -3.88 11.03 -10.11
CA PRO A 83 -3.40 11.75 -11.29
C PRO A 83 -1.99 11.34 -11.76
N SER A 84 -1.21 10.73 -10.86
CA SER A 84 0.22 10.43 -11.08
C SER A 84 0.50 8.95 -11.31
N LEU A 85 -0.51 8.08 -11.10
CA LEU A 85 -0.35 6.63 -11.17
C LEU A 85 -0.76 6.09 -12.53
N ILE A 86 0.17 5.44 -13.22
CA ILE A 86 -0.06 4.76 -14.50
C ILE A 86 0.58 3.37 -14.44
N CYS A 87 -0.02 2.38 -15.12
CA CYS A 87 0.61 1.08 -15.21
C CYS A 87 1.90 1.14 -16.05
N GLN A 88 2.85 0.24 -15.77
CA GLN A 88 4.15 0.19 -16.47
C GLN A 88 3.99 0.07 -18.00
N PRO A 89 3.15 -0.82 -18.56
CA PRO A 89 3.00 -0.92 -20.01
C PRO A 89 2.55 0.40 -20.66
N CYS A 90 1.59 1.10 -20.06
CA CYS A 90 1.15 2.38 -20.59
C CYS A 90 2.19 3.49 -20.40
N ARG A 91 3.07 3.40 -19.40
CA ARG A 91 4.23 4.28 -19.26
C ARG A 91 5.24 4.02 -20.37
N ASP A 92 5.59 2.76 -20.60
CA ASP A 92 6.54 2.36 -21.64
C ASP A 92 6.06 2.78 -23.03
N ASP A 93 4.77 2.59 -23.32
CA ASP A 93 4.13 3.09 -24.54
C ASP A 93 4.27 4.61 -24.70
N LEU A 94 4.05 5.39 -23.63
CA LEU A 94 4.13 6.85 -23.68
C LEU A 94 5.56 7.33 -23.94
N GLU A 95 6.56 6.67 -23.36
CA GLU A 95 7.97 6.96 -23.59
C GLU A 95 8.37 6.60 -25.04
N ALA A 96 7.90 5.45 -25.55
CA ALA A 96 8.18 5.01 -26.91
C ALA A 96 7.55 5.91 -27.99
N LEU A 97 6.37 6.50 -27.71
CA LEU A 97 5.58 7.25 -28.68
C LEU A 97 6.10 8.69 -28.98
N LYS A 98 7.24 9.14 -28.41
CA LYS A 98 7.77 10.53 -28.53
C LYS A 98 6.64 11.56 -28.57
N PRO A 99 6.03 11.92 -27.43
CA PRO A 99 4.70 12.51 -27.40
C PRO A 99 4.58 13.75 -28.30
N LYS A 100 3.72 13.67 -29.33
CA LYS A 100 3.12 14.88 -29.92
C LYS A 100 2.39 15.56 -28.77
N ARG A 101 2.84 16.75 -28.37
CA ARG A 101 2.33 17.58 -27.26
C ARG A 101 0.83 17.36 -27.04
N GLY A 102 0.41 16.86 -25.86
CA GLY A 102 -0.99 16.97 -25.43
C GLY A 102 -1.65 15.80 -24.70
N PHE A 103 -1.04 14.62 -24.57
CA PHE A 103 -1.71 13.50 -23.88
C PHE A 103 -1.61 13.61 -22.35
N ARG A 104 -2.38 14.53 -21.77
CA ARG A 104 -2.58 14.66 -20.32
C ARG A 104 -3.98 14.15 -19.97
N SER A 105 -4.17 12.83 -19.79
CA SER A 105 -5.35 12.39 -19.04
C SER A 105 -5.15 12.85 -17.60
N ARG A 106 -6.10 13.63 -17.07
CA ARG A 106 -6.00 14.25 -15.73
C ARG A 106 -6.08 13.23 -14.59
N THR A 107 -6.54 12.02 -14.85
CA THR A 107 -6.44 10.87 -13.94
C THR A 107 -5.88 9.68 -14.72
N GLN A 108 -4.76 9.10 -14.26
CA GLN A 108 -4.08 8.03 -14.98
C GLN A 108 -4.49 6.63 -14.45
N ALA A 109 -4.93 6.55 -13.20
CA ALA A 109 -5.51 5.37 -12.58
C ALA A 109 -6.51 5.74 -11.48
N LEU A 110 -7.48 4.86 -11.22
CA LEU A 110 -8.36 4.94 -10.04
C LEU A 110 -7.79 4.04 -8.95
N ILE A 111 -7.87 4.46 -7.70
CA ILE A 111 -7.57 3.57 -6.58
C ILE A 111 -8.78 2.69 -6.32
N THR A 112 -8.54 1.39 -6.15
CA THR A 112 -9.59 0.40 -5.91
C THR A 112 -9.49 -0.25 -4.54
N GLY A 113 -8.37 -0.11 -3.84
CA GLY A 113 -8.22 -0.61 -2.48
C GLY A 113 -6.80 -0.48 -1.92
N LEU A 114 -6.65 -0.95 -0.68
CA LEU A 114 -5.37 -1.09 -0.01
C LEU A 114 -5.13 -2.56 0.33
N HIS A 115 -3.88 -3.00 0.21
CA HIS A 115 -3.46 -4.35 0.53
C HIS A 115 -2.60 -4.35 1.79
N LEU A 116 -2.92 -5.28 2.67
CA LEU A 116 -2.09 -5.62 3.80
C LEU A 116 -0.80 -6.25 3.30
N ALA A 117 0.31 -5.96 3.97
CA ALA A 117 1.49 -6.79 3.83
C ALA A 117 1.07 -8.24 4.04
N GLN A 118 1.45 -9.12 3.11
CA GLN A 118 1.41 -10.55 3.39
C GLN A 118 2.30 -10.75 4.62
N ARG A 119 1.67 -10.85 5.79
CA ARG A 119 2.35 -11.24 7.01
C ARG A 119 2.79 -12.66 6.74
N GLU A 120 4.11 -12.87 6.65
CA GLU A 120 4.67 -14.21 6.85
C GLU A 120 3.97 -14.75 8.10
N PRO A 121 3.26 -15.89 8.04
CA PRO A 121 2.58 -16.42 9.21
C PRO A 121 3.58 -16.47 10.35
N ASP A 122 3.17 -16.13 11.58
CA ASP A 122 4.05 -16.35 12.72
C ASP A 122 4.55 -17.80 12.63
N PRO A 123 5.87 -18.06 12.81
CA PRO A 123 6.32 -19.43 12.91
C PRO A 123 5.43 -20.11 13.95
N PRO A 124 4.87 -21.30 13.65
CA PRO A 124 3.97 -21.95 14.57
C PRO A 124 4.64 -22.04 15.95
N ASP A 125 3.89 -21.77 17.01
CA ASP A 125 4.28 -22.03 18.41
C ASP A 125 4.39 -23.55 18.65
N ASP A 126 5.17 -24.25 17.81
CA ASP A 126 5.54 -25.64 18.00
C ASP A 126 6.94 -25.67 18.62
N PRO A 127 7.07 -26.16 19.86
CA PRO A 127 8.37 -26.38 20.52
C PRO A 127 9.35 -27.25 19.71
N GLN A 128 8.92 -27.89 18.62
CA GLN A 128 9.68 -28.88 17.88
C GLN A 128 10.19 -28.44 16.50
N THR A 129 10.05 -27.18 16.07
CA THR A 129 10.61 -26.75 14.77
C THR A 129 12.16 -26.82 14.81
N PRO A 130 12.82 -27.73 14.07
CA PRO A 130 14.27 -27.81 14.11
C PRO A 130 14.87 -26.66 13.31
N SER A 131 15.75 -25.88 13.95
CA SER A 131 16.50 -24.79 13.34
C SER A 131 17.21 -25.24 12.05
N ALA A 132 17.04 -24.49 10.97
CA ALA A 132 17.67 -24.70 9.66
C ALA A 132 19.20 -24.48 9.65
N ALA A 133 19.88 -24.65 10.78
CA ALA A 133 21.33 -24.49 10.93
C ALA A 133 22.14 -25.74 10.54
N LYS A 134 21.52 -26.83 10.07
CA LYS A 134 22.24 -28.04 9.58
C LYS A 134 22.12 -28.22 8.07
N ARG A 135 22.70 -27.29 7.31
CA ARG A 135 23.15 -27.54 5.93
C ARG A 135 24.58 -27.04 5.75
N ALA A 136 25.51 -27.63 6.50
CA ALA A 136 26.93 -27.55 6.19
C ALA A 136 27.56 -28.90 6.52
N GLY A 137 28.04 -29.60 5.49
CA GLY A 137 28.95 -30.73 5.63
C GLY A 137 28.36 -32.12 5.39
N ARG A 138 28.15 -32.49 4.12
CA ARG A 138 28.58 -33.81 3.60
C ARG A 138 28.64 -33.81 2.08
N ALA A 139 29.80 -33.44 1.54
CA ALA A 139 30.28 -33.95 0.26
C ALA A 139 31.59 -34.69 0.60
N GLY A 140 31.62 -35.99 0.30
CA GLY A 140 32.64 -36.95 0.71
C GLY A 140 32.07 -38.35 0.67
#